data_AF-B0WVB2-F1
#
_entry.id   AF-B0WVB2-F1
#
_cell.length_a   1.000
_cell.length_b   1.000
_cell.length_c   1.000
_cell.angle_alpha   90.00
_cell.angle_beta   90.00
_cell.angle_gamma   90.00
#
_symmetry.space_group_name_H-M   'P 1'
#
loop_
_entity.id
_entity.type
_entity.pdbx_description
1 polymer ?
#
loop_
_entity_poly.entity_id
_entity_poly.type
_entity_poly.pdbx_seq_one_letter_code
_entity_poly.pdbx_strand_id
1 'polypeptide(L)'
;MYYRSMRYQVFQIARRLGTGYFQTYLEVSLESAKSRNSKRSNAVPEEVISRMFYKLEKPDERISPLEAHGTKNPVEQSFVHKVDLLLRKVVGEMIKQQKEMLNSGEVKLLAEGLLSKRKLLLEDLRAGLVEIDPERVTGEQIQTWLQ
;
A
#
# COMPACT_ATOMS: atom_id res chain seq x y z
N MET A 1 13.09 18.51 0.70
CA MET A 1 11.95 18.71 -0.24
C MET A 1 10.89 19.53 0.48
N TYR A 2 10.25 20.48 -0.21
CA TYR A 2 9.43 21.52 0.43
C TYR A 2 8.01 21.04 0.81
N TYR A 3 7.32 20.39 -0.12
CA TYR A 3 5.98 19.82 0.11
C TYR A 3 6.06 18.30 0.32
N ARG A 4 5.11 17.74 1.07
CA ARG A 4 4.90 16.30 1.24
C ARG A 4 4.63 15.60 -0.09
N SER A 5 3.85 16.21 -0.97
CA SER A 5 3.56 15.65 -2.30
C SER A 5 4.82 15.41 -3.12
N MET A 6 5.84 16.28 -2.99
CA MET A 6 7.13 16.10 -3.66
C MET A 6 7.87 14.86 -3.13
N ARG A 7 7.88 14.65 -1.82
CA ARG A 7 8.50 13.47 -1.18
C ARG A 7 7.82 12.19 -1.61
N TYR A 8 6.49 12.20 -1.64
CA TYR A 8 5.69 11.07 -2.10
C TYR A 8 5.97 10.73 -3.57
N GLN A 9 6.11 11.72 -4.45
CA GLN A 9 6.46 11.47 -5.86
C GLN A 9 7.80 10.76 -6.01
N VAL A 10 8.84 11.19 -5.30
CA VAL A 10 10.17 10.54 -5.33
C VAL A 10 10.08 9.11 -4.78
N PHE A 11 9.34 8.90 -3.70
CA PHE A 11 9.09 7.56 -3.18
C PHE A 11 8.38 6.65 -4.21
N GLN A 12 7.36 7.15 -4.92
CA GLN A 12 6.67 6.37 -5.95
C GLN A 12 7.61 5.96 -7.10
N ILE A 13 8.56 6.83 -7.46
CA ILE A 13 9.58 6.53 -8.46
C ILE A 13 10.49 5.40 -7.96
N ALA A 14 11.01 5.50 -6.74
CA ALA A 14 11.87 4.45 -6.16
C ALA A 14 11.13 3.10 -6.08
N ARG A 15 9.86 3.11 -5.64
CA ARG A 15 8.99 1.93 -5.63
C ARG A 15 8.79 1.33 -7.02
N ARG A 16 8.54 2.16 -8.05
CA ARG A 16 8.35 1.71 -9.43
C ARG A 16 9.61 1.06 -10.00
N LEU A 17 10.78 1.54 -9.59
CA LEU A 17 12.07 1.05 -10.04
C LEU A 17 12.63 -0.09 -9.17
N GLY A 18 11.95 -0.47 -8.09
CA GLY A 18 12.43 -1.49 -7.16
C GLY A 18 13.71 -1.07 -6.40
N THR A 19 13.97 0.23 -6.26
CA THR A 19 15.16 0.76 -5.58
C THR A 19 14.85 1.22 -4.17
N GLY A 20 15.88 1.24 -3.32
CA GLY A 20 15.78 1.78 -1.97
C GLY A 20 15.47 3.28 -1.98
N TYR A 21 14.63 3.71 -1.04
CA TYR A 21 14.33 5.12 -0.80
C TYR A 21 14.78 5.49 0.61
N PHE A 22 15.52 6.59 0.74
CA PHE A 22 15.93 7.16 2.01
C PHE A 22 15.68 8.66 2.02
N GLN A 23 15.06 9.15 3.08
CA GLN A 23 14.76 10.55 3.30
C GLN A 23 15.49 11.04 4.55
N THR A 24 16.14 12.20 4.43
CA THR A 24 16.72 12.91 5.58
C THR A 24 16.14 14.31 5.68
N TYR A 25 15.85 14.73 6.92
CA TYR A 25 15.44 16.09 7.24
C TYR A 25 16.59 16.82 7.92
N LEU A 26 17.01 17.96 7.35
CA LEU A 26 18.03 18.81 7.95
C LEU A 26 17.34 20.00 8.60
N GLU A 27 17.22 19.96 9.92
CA GLU A 27 16.65 21.06 10.69
C GLU A 27 17.66 22.22 10.83
N VAL A 28 17.16 23.45 10.67
CA VAL A 28 17.96 24.66 10.79
C VAL A 28 17.09 25.78 11.35
N SER A 29 17.65 26.63 12.21
CA SER A 29 16.92 27.80 12.71
C SER A 29 16.74 28.86 11.62
N LEU A 30 15.72 29.69 11.76
CA LEU A 30 15.44 30.76 10.80
C LEU A 30 16.60 31.76 10.72
N GLU A 31 17.19 32.11 11.87
CA GLU A 31 18.33 33.02 12.00
C GLU A 31 19.55 32.46 11.26
N SER A 32 19.83 31.17 11.43
CA SER A 32 20.93 30.49 10.74
C SER A 32 20.67 30.43 9.24
N ALA A 33 19.43 30.17 8.81
CA ALA A 33 19.06 30.16 7.41
C ALA A 33 19.25 31.54 6.75
N LYS A 34 18.82 32.62 7.42
CA LYS A 34 18.99 34.00 6.98
C LYS A 34 20.46 34.42 6.91
N SER A 35 21.23 34.12 7.95
CA SER A 35 22.67 34.41 8.02
C SER A 35 23.46 33.70 6.93
N ARG A 36 23.11 32.45 6.60
CA ARG A 36 23.74 31.71 5.49
C ARG A 36 23.29 32.24 4.13
N ASN A 37 22.03 32.67 4.02
CA ASN A 37 21.48 33.18 2.78
C ASN A 37 22.11 34.52 2.36
N SER A 38 22.40 35.42 3.30
CA SER A 38 23.06 36.70 2.99
C SER A 38 24.49 36.56 2.45
N LYS A 39 25.14 35.42 2.71
CA LYS A 39 26.49 35.10 2.23
C LYS A 39 26.51 34.44 0.85
N ARG A 40 25.34 34.15 0.25
CA ARG A 40 25.26 33.54 -1.07
C ARG A 40 25.42 34.59 -2.16
N SER A 41 26.09 34.24 -3.26
CA SER A 41 26.18 35.08 -4.45
C SER A 41 24.80 35.44 -5.03
N ASN A 42 23.86 34.49 -4.99
CA ASN A 42 22.47 34.67 -5.41
C ASN A 42 21.54 34.56 -4.19
N ALA A 43 21.56 35.58 -3.34
CA ALA A 43 20.68 35.64 -2.18
C ALA A 43 19.22 35.78 -2.60
N VAL A 44 18.32 35.01 -1.98
CA VAL A 44 16.88 35.23 -2.07
C VAL A 44 16.44 36.26 -1.03
N PRO A 45 15.36 37.05 -1.28
CA PRO A 45 14.86 38.00 -0.29
C PRO A 45 14.56 37.34 1.07
N GLU A 46 14.87 38.04 2.16
CA GLU A 46 14.74 37.51 3.52
C GLU A 46 13.29 37.13 3.88
N GLU A 47 12.33 37.87 3.34
CA GLU A 47 10.90 37.56 3.45
C GLU A 47 10.56 36.19 2.84
N VAL A 48 11.20 35.84 1.72
CA VAL A 48 11.00 34.53 1.07
C VAL A 48 11.53 33.41 1.96
N ILE A 49 12.72 33.57 2.56
CA ILE A 49 13.26 32.60 3.52
C ILE A 49 12.33 32.43 4.72
N SER A 50 11.82 33.55 5.26
CA SER A 50 10.90 33.53 6.41
C SER A 50 9.59 32.83 6.05
N ARG A 51 8.99 33.18 4.91
CA ARG A 51 7.78 32.54 4.40
C ARG A 51 7.99 31.04 4.14
N MET A 52 9.12 30.67 3.58
CA MET A 52 9.48 29.27 3.35
C MET A 52 9.62 28.49 4.66
N PHE A 53 10.25 29.08 5.68
CA PHE A 53 10.43 28.44 6.98
C PHE A 53 9.09 28.08 7.64
N TYR A 54 8.13 29.01 7.66
CA TYR A 54 6.83 28.78 8.29
C TYR A 54 5.88 27.90 7.46
N LYS A 55 6.02 27.91 6.13
CA LYS A 55 5.18 27.10 5.23
C LYS A 55 5.80 25.74 4.87
N LEU A 56 7.01 25.45 5.33
CA LEU A 56 7.67 24.18 5.08
C LEU A 56 6.88 23.04 5.75
N GLU A 57 6.45 22.07 4.97
CA GLU A 57 5.79 20.86 5.49
C GLU A 57 6.86 19.91 6.05
N LYS A 58 7.23 20.08 7.33
CA LYS A 58 8.19 19.20 8.00
C LYS A 58 7.77 17.73 7.88
N PRO A 59 8.71 16.79 7.68
CA PRO A 59 8.43 15.37 7.79
C PRO A 59 7.81 15.02 9.14
N ASP A 60 6.65 14.37 9.11
CA ASP A 60 5.92 13.96 10.32
C ASP A 60 5.30 12.58 10.07
N GLU A 61 5.72 11.62 10.88
CA GLU A 61 5.33 10.22 10.83
C GLU A 61 3.85 10.02 11.17
N ARG A 62 3.28 10.92 11.98
CA ARG A 62 1.85 10.89 12.38
C ARG A 62 0.94 11.25 11.22
N ILE A 63 1.42 12.13 10.34
CA ILE A 63 0.67 12.63 9.17
C ILE A 63 0.80 11.66 7.99
N SER A 64 1.92 10.96 7.90
CA SER A 64 2.17 9.98 6.85
C SER A 64 3.08 8.88 7.40
N PRO A 65 2.57 7.65 7.57
CA PRO A 65 3.39 6.53 8.02
C PRO A 65 4.59 6.27 7.10
N LEU A 66 4.58 6.75 5.85
CA LEU A 66 5.71 6.66 4.92
C LEU A 66 6.91 7.52 5.37
N GLU A 67 6.67 8.61 6.09
CA GLU A 67 7.70 9.54 6.57
C GLU A 67 8.36 9.06 7.86
N ALA A 68 8.00 7.86 8.35
CA ALA A 68 8.60 7.24 9.51
C ALA A 68 10.10 6.96 9.27
N HIS A 69 10.95 7.42 10.18
CA HIS A 69 12.38 7.21 10.16
C HIS A 69 12.67 5.79 10.68
N GLY A 70 12.56 4.82 9.78
CA GLY A 70 12.86 3.43 10.08
C GLY A 70 12.80 2.60 8.81
N THR A 71 13.65 1.59 8.73
CA THR A 71 13.48 0.49 7.79
C THR A 71 12.09 -0.08 8.00
N LYS A 72 11.13 0.30 7.15
CA LYS A 72 9.94 -0.52 7.01
C LYS A 72 10.44 -1.85 6.52
N ASN A 73 10.35 -2.87 7.37
CA ASN A 73 10.48 -4.23 6.91
C ASN A 73 9.62 -4.34 5.64
N PRO A 74 10.14 -4.93 4.54
CA PRO A 74 9.30 -5.20 3.39
C PRO A 74 8.04 -5.87 3.95
N VAL A 75 6.89 -5.25 3.71
CA VAL A 75 5.63 -5.86 4.11
C VAL A 75 5.55 -7.10 3.25
N GLU A 76 6.01 -8.23 3.79
CA GLU A 76 5.71 -9.53 3.25
C GLU A 76 4.22 -9.50 2.92
N GLN A 77 3.86 -9.85 1.69
CA GLN A 77 2.44 -10.00 1.36
C GLN A 77 1.83 -10.86 2.44
N SER A 78 0.93 -10.28 3.24
CA SER A 78 0.25 -11.02 4.30
C SER A 78 -0.27 -12.31 3.69
N PHE A 79 -0.09 -13.43 4.37
CA PHE A 79 -0.60 -14.72 3.93
C PHE A 79 -2.07 -14.64 3.49
N VAL A 80 -2.86 -13.79 4.16
CA VAL A 80 -4.24 -13.43 3.81
C VAL A 80 -4.38 -12.89 2.37
N HIS A 81 -3.43 -12.06 1.92
CA HIS A 81 -3.41 -11.54 0.55
C HIS A 81 -3.09 -12.64 -0.47
N LYS A 82 -2.14 -13.53 -0.17
CA LYS A 82 -1.83 -14.69 -1.03
C LYS A 82 -3.07 -15.59 -1.18
N VAL A 83 -3.77 -15.86 -0.07
CA VAL A 83 -5.02 -16.63 -0.07
C VAL A 83 -6.14 -15.89 -0.82
N ASP A 84 -6.29 -14.58 -0.64
CA ASP A 84 -7.28 -13.78 -1.38
C ASP A 84 -7.05 -13.80 -2.90
N LEU A 85 -5.79 -13.73 -3.35
CA LEU A 85 -5.45 -13.84 -4.76
C LEU A 85 -5.83 -15.22 -5.33
N LEU A 86 -5.55 -16.30 -4.59
CA LEU A 86 -5.93 -17.65 -5.00
C LEU A 86 -7.45 -17.83 -5.03
N LEU A 87 -8.17 -17.33 -4.02
CA LEU A 87 -9.63 -17.36 -3.97
C LEU A 87 -10.27 -16.67 -5.18
N ARG A 88 -9.76 -15.49 -5.58
CA ARG A 88 -10.27 -14.80 -6.78
C ARG A 88 -10.07 -15.63 -8.05
N LYS A 89 -8.91 -16.29 -8.18
CA LYS A 89 -8.59 -17.11 -9.33
C LYS A 89 -9.54 -18.32 -9.42
N VAL A 90 -9.70 -19.05 -8.31
CA VAL A 90 -10.57 -20.24 -8.25
C VAL A 90 -12.03 -19.87 -8.51
N VAL A 91 -12.56 -18.82 -7.86
CA VAL A 91 -13.94 -18.35 -8.10
C VAL A 91 -14.14 -17.97 -9.57
N GLY A 92 -13.16 -17.30 -10.19
CA GLY A 92 -13.21 -16.96 -11.62
C GLY A 92 -13.25 -18.20 -12.53
N GLU A 93 -12.45 -19.21 -12.23
CA GLU A 93 -12.45 -20.49 -12.96
C GLU A 93 -13.77 -21.25 -12.80
N MET A 94 -14.33 -21.33 -11.58
CA MET A 94 -15.62 -21.97 -11.32
C MET A 94 -16.76 -21.28 -12.07
N ILE A 95 -16.82 -19.93 -12.03
CA ILE A 95 -17.83 -19.17 -12.78
C ILE A 95 -17.68 -19.40 -14.28
N LYS A 96 -16.44 -19.46 -14.80
CA LYS A 96 -16.18 -19.70 -16.22
C LYS A 96 -16.63 -21.09 -16.67
N GLN A 97 -16.33 -22.14 -15.90
CA GLN A 97 -16.74 -23.51 -16.19
C GLN A 97 -18.27 -23.65 -16.18
N GLN A 98 -18.92 -23.03 -15.20
CA GLN A 98 -20.38 -23.15 -15.04
C GLN A 98 -21.16 -22.28 -16.03
N LYS A 99 -20.56 -21.20 -16.55
CA LYS A 99 -21.15 -20.37 -17.61
C LYS A 99 -21.33 -21.13 -18.94
N GLU A 100 -20.57 -22.20 -19.17
CA GLU A 100 -20.76 -23.09 -20.32
C GLU A 100 -21.99 -24.01 -20.16
N MET A 101 -22.48 -24.21 -18.93
CA MET A 101 -23.56 -25.15 -18.60
C MET A 101 -24.87 -24.46 -18.16
N LEU A 102 -24.80 -23.22 -17.67
CA LEU A 102 -25.90 -22.52 -17.00
C LEU A 102 -26.41 -21.30 -17.80
N ASN A 103 -27.67 -20.95 -17.57
CA ASN A 103 -28.25 -19.72 -18.11
C ASN A 103 -27.81 -18.47 -17.32
N SER A 104 -28.03 -17.29 -17.89
CA SER A 104 -27.56 -16.00 -17.31
C SER A 104 -28.08 -15.73 -15.88
N GLY A 105 -29.27 -16.22 -15.53
CA GLY A 105 -29.85 -16.08 -14.19
C GLY A 105 -29.19 -17.01 -13.17
N GLU A 106 -28.95 -18.26 -13.55
CA GLU A 106 -28.27 -19.26 -12.72
C GLU A 106 -26.81 -18.91 -12.49
N VAL A 107 -26.11 -18.38 -13.50
CA VAL A 107 -24.72 -17.89 -13.35
C VAL A 107 -24.64 -16.75 -12.34
N LYS A 108 -25.66 -15.87 -12.29
CA LYS A 108 -25.71 -14.77 -11.32
C LYS A 108 -25.90 -15.29 -9.90
N LEU A 109 -26.85 -16.21 -9.69
CA LEU A 109 -27.08 -16.84 -8.38
C LEU A 109 -25.83 -17.61 -7.89
N LEU A 110 -25.17 -18.34 -8.79
CA LEU A 110 -23.92 -19.03 -8.48
C LEU A 110 -22.81 -18.05 -8.08
N ALA A 111 -22.63 -16.97 -8.85
CA ALA A 111 -21.61 -15.96 -8.56
C ALA A 111 -21.84 -15.29 -7.20
N GLU A 112 -23.09 -14.96 -6.86
CA GLU A 112 -23.46 -14.39 -5.56
C GLU A 112 -23.17 -15.35 -4.40
N GLY A 113 -23.45 -16.65 -4.57
CA GLY A 113 -23.11 -17.69 -3.60
C GLY A 113 -21.60 -17.83 -3.40
N LEU A 114 -20.82 -17.90 -4.47
CA LEU A 114 -19.36 -18.01 -4.42
C LEU A 114 -18.69 -16.77 -3.80
N LEU A 115 -19.20 -15.57 -4.10
CA LEU A 115 -18.69 -14.33 -3.50
C LEU A 115 -18.99 -14.26 -2.00
N SER A 116 -20.17 -14.75 -1.58
CA SER A 116 -20.55 -14.81 -0.17
C SER A 116 -19.67 -15.80 0.61
N LYS A 117 -19.44 -17.01 0.08
CA LYS A 117 -18.51 -17.99 0.68
C LYS A 117 -17.07 -17.46 0.75
N ARG A 118 -16.59 -16.81 -0.32
CA ARG A 118 -15.27 -16.14 -0.31
C ARG A 118 -15.15 -15.10 0.80
N LYS A 119 -16.20 -14.31 1.03
CA LYS A 119 -16.21 -13.29 2.08
C LYS A 119 -16.07 -13.92 3.46
N LEU A 120 -16.85 -14.96 3.76
CA LEU A 120 -16.80 -15.68 5.03
C LEU A 120 -15.43 -16.31 5.28
N LEU A 121 -14.87 -17.01 4.28
CA LEU A 121 -13.53 -17.62 4.40
C LEU A 121 -12.44 -16.58 4.69
N LEU A 122 -12.53 -15.38 4.11
CA LEU A 122 -11.58 -14.29 4.39
C LEU A 122 -11.77 -13.70 5.79
N GLU A 123 -13.00 -13.66 6.31
CA GLU A 123 -13.30 -13.22 7.67
C GLU A 123 -12.77 -14.23 8.69
N ASP A 124 -13.00 -15.53 8.48
CA ASP A 124 -12.53 -16.61 9.35
C ASP A 124 -11.00 -16.70 9.35
N LEU A 125 -10.36 -16.53 8.19
CA LEU A 125 -8.90 -16.48 8.08
C LEU A 125 -8.29 -15.27 8.80
N ARG A 126 -8.95 -14.10 8.73
CA ARG A 126 -8.54 -12.89 9.47
C ARG A 126 -8.75 -13.05 10.98
N ALA A 127 -9.76 -13.82 11.38
CA ALA A 127 -10.05 -14.13 12.78
C ALA A 127 -9.14 -15.24 13.36
N GLY A 128 -8.31 -15.88 12.53
CA GLY A 128 -7.44 -16.99 12.95
C GLY A 128 -8.21 -18.28 13.24
N LEU A 129 -9.46 -18.39 12.76
CA LEU A 129 -10.31 -19.57 12.95
C LEU A 129 -9.99 -20.69 11.95
N VAL A 130 -9.19 -20.36 10.92
CA VAL A 130 -8.73 -21.29 9.89
C VAL A 130 -7.21 -21.30 9.89
N GLU A 131 -6.62 -22.39 10.37
CA GLU A 131 -5.20 -22.65 10.17
C GLU A 131 -4.99 -23.19 8.76
N ILE A 132 -4.31 -22.40 7.94
CA ILE A 132 -3.95 -22.81 6.59
C ILE A 132 -2.42 -22.83 6.50
N ASP A 133 -1.87 -24.00 6.18
CA ASP A 133 -0.45 -24.17 5.93
C ASP A 133 -0.04 -23.41 4.64
N PRO A 134 0.84 -22.39 4.73
CA PRO A 134 1.22 -21.55 3.60
C PRO A 134 1.91 -22.26 2.43
N GLU A 135 2.46 -23.44 2.66
CA GLU A 135 3.14 -24.26 1.66
C GLU A 135 2.21 -25.29 1.00
N ARG A 136 1.06 -25.58 1.60
CA ARG A 136 0.11 -26.60 1.10
C ARG A 136 -1.07 -26.05 0.33
N VAL A 137 -1.35 -24.74 0.38
CA VAL A 137 -2.53 -24.15 -0.29
C VAL A 137 -2.44 -24.28 -1.80
N THR A 138 -3.22 -25.20 -2.35
CA THR A 138 -3.44 -25.35 -3.81
C THR A 138 -4.83 -24.86 -4.21
N GLY A 139 -5.03 -24.62 -5.50
CA GLY A 139 -6.34 -24.26 -6.04
C GLY A 139 -7.40 -25.33 -5.79
N GLU A 140 -7.01 -26.60 -5.72
CA GLU A 140 -7.91 -27.74 -5.46
C GLU A 140 -8.45 -27.75 -4.03
N GLN A 141 -7.62 -27.49 -3.01
CA GLN A 141 -8.10 -27.36 -1.63
C GLN A 141 -9.09 -26.21 -1.47
N ILE A 142 -8.83 -25.09 -2.14
CA ILE A 142 -9.74 -23.94 -2.14
C ILE A 142 -11.07 -24.29 -2.82
N GLN A 143 -11.06 -25.08 -3.89
CA GLN A 143 -12.30 -25.58 -4.50
C GLN A 143 -13.11 -26.43 -3.52
N THR A 144 -12.48 -27.30 -2.72
CA THR A 144 -13.18 -28.11 -1.71
C THR A 144 -13.86 -27.24 -0.64
N TRP A 145 -13.27 -26.12 -0.23
CA TRP A 145 -13.89 -25.19 0.73
C TRP A 145 -15.04 -24.36 0.14
N LEU A 146 -15.12 -24.27 -1.19
CA LEU A 146 -16.16 -23.51 -1.89
C LEU A 146 -17.34 -24.39 -2.32
N GLN A 147 -17.20 -25.72 -2.31
CA GLN A 147 -18.33 -26.66 -2.47
C GLN A 147 -19.24 -26.62 -1.24
#